data_AF-A0A6J6WZL2-F1
#
_entry.id   AF-A0A6J6WZL2-F1
#
_cell.length_a   1.000
_cell.length_b   1.000
_cell.length_c   1.000
_cell.angle_alpha   90.00
_cell.angle_beta   90.00
_cell.angle_gamma   90.00
#
_symmetry.space_group_name_H-M   'P 1'
#
loop_
_entity.id
_entity.type
_entity.pdbx_description
1 polymer ?
#
loop_
_entity_poly.entity_id
_entity_poly.type
_entity_poly.pdbx_seq_one_letter_code
_entity_poly.pdbx_strand_id
1 'polypeptide(L)'
;MTQSSVKVTRSNEVGGLQGTAQNLGASLGTALIGAILLSGLNSAFTRTVGANPKVEPQTKVAVEAASRTGVAFVSEAQARKAAEASGLPSSEVDAVVGDYVTAQIDGLKAALGALGVLGLLGFAASRRIQNHPLAGDETDETDETDETDETDETENEEIVKN
;
A
#
# COMPACT_ATOMS: atom_id res chain seq x y z
N MET A 1 -23.61 -33.96 5.92
CA MET A 1 -22.53 -33.01 6.26
C MET A 1 -23.15 -31.71 6.72
N THR A 2 -23.41 -31.59 8.01
CA THR A 2 -23.81 -30.35 8.66
C THR A 2 -22.56 -29.76 9.28
N GLN A 3 -21.90 -28.81 8.60
CA GLN A 3 -20.86 -28.05 9.28
C GLN A 3 -21.58 -27.09 10.24
N SER A 4 -21.64 -27.52 11.50
CA SER A 4 -22.25 -26.82 12.61
C SER A 4 -21.70 -25.40 12.72
N SER A 5 -22.63 -24.46 12.79
CA SER A 5 -22.42 -23.07 13.16
C SER A 5 -21.75 -22.98 14.53
N VAL A 6 -20.42 -22.86 14.56
CA VAL A 6 -19.66 -22.45 15.74
C VAL A 6 -18.72 -21.31 15.35
N LYS A 7 -19.03 -20.12 15.94
CA LYS A 7 -18.35 -18.79 15.84
C LYS A 7 -18.66 -17.87 14.65
N VAL A 8 -19.92 -17.82 14.20
CA VAL A 8 -20.39 -16.83 13.20
C VAL A 8 -20.29 -15.36 13.69
N THR A 9 -20.28 -15.10 15.00
CA THR A 9 -20.33 -13.72 15.53
C THR A 9 -18.99 -12.98 15.60
N ARG A 10 -17.83 -13.66 15.61
CA ARG A 10 -16.54 -12.95 15.45
C ARG A 10 -16.09 -12.88 14.00
N SER A 11 -16.41 -13.88 13.17
CA SER A 11 -15.97 -13.95 11.77
C SER A 11 -16.50 -12.78 10.91
N ASN A 12 -17.70 -12.28 11.21
CA ASN A 12 -18.31 -11.15 10.50
C ASN A 12 -17.68 -9.79 10.87
N GLU A 13 -17.18 -9.60 12.10
CA GLU A 13 -16.46 -8.39 12.50
C GLU A 13 -15.03 -8.34 11.93
N VAL A 14 -14.30 -9.47 11.92
CA VAL A 14 -12.95 -9.52 11.30
C VAL A 14 -13.02 -9.35 9.78
N GLY A 15 -14.07 -9.84 9.11
CA GLY A 15 -14.26 -9.65 7.67
C GLY A 15 -14.45 -8.18 7.28
N GLY A 16 -15.19 -7.40 8.08
CA GLY A 16 -15.38 -5.96 7.87
C GLY A 16 -14.10 -5.14 8.12
N LEU A 17 -13.34 -5.48 9.17
CA LEU A 17 -12.08 -4.81 9.50
C LEU A 17 -10.98 -5.11 8.46
N GLN A 18 -10.89 -6.36 8.00
CA GLN A 18 -9.97 -6.77 6.95
C GLN A 18 -10.26 -6.08 5.62
N GLY A 19 -11.54 -5.99 5.22
CA GLY A 19 -11.95 -5.26 4.02
C GLY A 19 -11.62 -3.76 4.09
N THR A 20 -11.81 -3.14 5.27
CA THR A 20 -11.44 -1.74 5.50
C THR A 20 -9.94 -1.54 5.37
N ALA A 21 -9.13 -2.40 5.99
CA ALA A 21 -7.67 -2.34 5.89
C ALA A 21 -7.17 -2.51 4.44
N GLN A 22 -7.80 -3.39 3.65
CA GLN A 22 -7.45 -3.61 2.26
C GLN A 22 -7.83 -2.42 1.37
N ASN A 23 -9.03 -1.85 1.53
CA ASN A 23 -9.49 -0.67 0.78
C ASN A 23 -8.67 0.59 1.11
N LEU A 24 -8.35 0.79 2.39
CA LEU A 24 -7.47 1.87 2.82
C LEU A 24 -6.04 1.67 2.30
N GLY A 25 -5.50 0.45 2.38
CA GLY A 25 -4.17 0.15 1.87
C GLY A 25 -4.03 0.40 0.38
N ALA A 26 -5.02 -0.02 -0.43
CA ALA A 26 -5.00 0.17 -1.88
C ALA A 26 -5.10 1.65 -2.29
N SER A 27 -5.99 2.41 -1.65
CA SER A 27 -6.16 3.84 -1.93
C SER A 27 -4.99 4.69 -1.43
N LEU A 28 -4.54 4.47 -0.18
CA LEU A 28 -3.41 5.18 0.41
C LEU A 28 -2.11 4.86 -0.34
N GLY A 29 -1.87 3.60 -0.70
CA GLY A 29 -0.69 3.20 -1.45
C GLY A 29 -0.59 3.91 -2.80
N THR A 30 -1.69 3.93 -3.55
CA THR A 30 -1.72 4.62 -4.86
C THR A 30 -1.51 6.13 -4.71
N ALA A 31 -2.18 6.76 -3.75
CA ALA A 31 -2.02 8.19 -3.48
C ALA A 31 -0.60 8.56 -3.04
N LEU A 32 0.02 7.75 -2.18
CA LEU A 32 1.40 7.94 -1.73
C LEU A 32 2.39 7.88 -2.91
N ILE A 33 2.26 6.88 -3.78
CA ILE A 33 3.12 6.77 -4.97
C ILE A 33 2.90 7.95 -5.91
N GLY A 34 1.65 8.39 -6.10
CA GLY A 34 1.34 9.61 -6.85
C GLY A 34 1.97 10.87 -6.26
N ALA A 35 1.96 11.02 -4.93
CA ALA A 35 2.60 12.15 -4.25
C ALA A 35 4.13 12.13 -4.41
N ILE A 36 4.76 10.95 -4.31
CA ILE A 36 6.21 10.78 -4.54
C ILE A 36 6.56 11.11 -5.99
N LEU A 37 5.78 10.63 -6.95
CA LEU A 37 5.95 10.94 -8.37
C LEU A 37 5.92 12.46 -8.61
N LEU A 38 4.89 13.15 -8.10
CA LEU A 38 4.70 14.58 -8.31
C LEU A 38 5.77 15.42 -7.61
N SER A 39 6.14 15.04 -6.38
CA SER A 39 7.23 15.69 -5.64
C SER A 39 8.59 15.51 -6.32
N GLY A 40 8.85 14.30 -6.84
CA GLY A 40 10.04 13.98 -7.61
C GLY A 40 10.11 14.77 -8.91
N LEU A 41 9.01 14.82 -9.66
CA LEU A 41 8.88 15.65 -10.87
C LEU A 41 9.18 17.13 -10.57
N ASN A 42 8.51 17.71 -9.57
CA ASN A 42 8.68 19.12 -9.21
C ASN A 42 10.14 19.46 -8.86
N SER A 43 10.76 18.60 -8.03
CA SER A 43 12.13 18.77 -7.58
C SER A 43 13.13 18.61 -8.73
N ALA A 44 12.95 17.57 -9.56
CA ALA A 44 13.80 17.32 -10.72
C ALA A 44 13.67 18.43 -11.76
N PHE A 45 12.46 18.94 -11.99
CA PHE A 45 12.21 20.00 -12.97
C PHE A 45 12.90 21.31 -12.56
N THR A 46 12.68 21.76 -11.33
CA THR A 46 13.33 22.97 -10.79
C THR A 46 14.85 22.85 -10.86
N ARG A 47 15.39 21.69 -10.49
CA ARG A 47 16.84 21.43 -10.54
C ARG A 47 17.38 21.44 -11.97
N THR A 48 16.70 20.78 -12.89
CA THR A 48 17.16 20.63 -14.29
C THR A 48 17.13 21.97 -15.00
N VAL A 49 16.03 22.72 -14.88
CA VAL A 49 15.90 24.08 -15.41
C VAL A 49 16.94 25.03 -14.81
N GLY A 50 17.13 24.98 -13.49
CA GLY A 50 18.12 25.81 -12.80
C GLY A 50 19.55 25.59 -13.32
N ALA A 51 19.89 24.33 -13.62
CA ALA A 51 21.20 23.94 -14.14
C ALA A 51 21.36 24.16 -15.66
N ASN A 52 20.27 24.38 -16.40
CA ASN A 52 20.32 24.49 -17.86
C ASN A 52 20.88 25.85 -18.32
N PRO A 53 22.02 25.90 -19.05
CA PRO A 53 22.58 27.16 -19.53
C PRO A 53 21.81 27.77 -20.70
N LYS A 54 20.90 27.02 -21.35
CA LYS A 54 20.08 27.49 -22.46
C LYS A 54 18.82 28.23 -22.03
N VAL A 55 18.52 28.22 -20.73
CA VAL A 55 17.35 28.89 -20.16
C VAL A 55 17.81 30.21 -19.55
N GLU A 56 17.12 31.30 -19.87
CA GLU A 56 17.48 32.62 -19.35
C GLU A 56 17.23 32.72 -17.83
N PRO A 57 17.99 33.56 -17.10
CA PRO A 57 17.85 33.72 -15.66
C PRO A 57 16.43 34.09 -15.22
N GLN A 58 15.74 34.93 -15.99
CA GLN A 58 14.37 35.35 -15.69
C GLN A 58 13.39 34.17 -15.74
N THR A 59 13.53 33.31 -16.76
CA THR A 59 12.74 32.07 -16.89
C THR A 59 13.01 31.11 -15.73
N LYS A 60 14.26 30.97 -15.27
CA LYS A 60 14.59 30.15 -14.10
C LYS A 60 13.87 30.62 -12.85
N VAL A 61 13.86 31.93 -12.59
CA VAL A 61 13.16 32.53 -11.44
C VAL A 61 11.65 32.30 -11.55
N ALA A 62 11.08 32.44 -12.76
CA ALA A 62 9.66 32.18 -12.99
C ALA A 62 9.30 30.71 -12.74
N VAL A 63 10.13 29.77 -13.20
CA VAL A 63 9.95 28.32 -12.97
C VAL A 63 10.07 27.99 -11.49
N GLU A 64 11.05 28.54 -10.78
CA GLU A 64 11.19 28.32 -9.34
C GLU A 64 9.98 28.85 -8.56
N ALA A 65 9.48 30.04 -8.90
CA ALA A 65 8.28 30.61 -8.30
C ALA A 65 7.03 29.76 -8.58
N ALA A 66 6.83 29.33 -9.82
CA ALA A 66 5.70 28.48 -10.21
C ALA A 66 5.77 27.09 -9.56
N SER A 67 6.97 26.53 -9.37
CA SER A 67 7.17 25.21 -8.77
C SER A 67 6.83 25.17 -7.27
N ARG A 68 6.69 26.32 -6.60
CA ARG A 68 6.24 26.40 -5.20
C ARG A 68 4.78 25.96 -5.02
N THR A 69 3.94 26.16 -6.04
CA THR A 69 2.55 25.67 -6.03
C THR A 69 2.43 24.21 -6.45
N GLY A 70 3.55 23.56 -6.79
CA GLY A 70 3.61 22.23 -7.37
C GLY A 70 3.55 22.25 -8.89
N VAL A 71 4.02 21.16 -9.49
CA VAL A 71 4.06 20.96 -10.95
C VAL A 71 3.07 19.86 -11.32
N ALA A 72 2.22 20.14 -12.32
CA ALA A 72 1.28 19.16 -12.86
C ALA A 72 1.98 18.18 -13.82
N PHE A 73 1.50 16.94 -13.84
CA PHE A 73 1.91 15.95 -14.84
C PHE A 73 1.03 16.12 -16.09
N VAL A 74 1.61 16.63 -17.18
CA VAL A 74 0.95 16.95 -18.46
C VAL A 74 1.75 16.34 -19.62
N SER A 75 1.15 16.28 -20.81
CA SER A 75 1.88 15.83 -22.00
C SER A 75 2.94 16.85 -22.44
N GLU A 76 3.96 16.40 -23.17
CA GLU A 76 4.96 17.29 -23.76
C GLU A 76 4.33 18.38 -24.62
N ALA A 77 3.31 18.03 -25.42
CA ALA A 77 2.57 18.98 -26.23
C ALA A 77 1.84 20.04 -25.39
N GLN A 78 1.27 19.65 -24.25
CA GLN A 78 0.64 20.59 -23.31
C GLN A 78 1.67 21.49 -22.62
N ALA A 79 2.80 20.94 -22.20
CA ALA A 79 3.90 21.69 -21.60
C ALA A 79 4.46 22.72 -22.59
N ARG A 80 4.68 22.32 -23.85
CA ARG A 80 5.11 23.21 -24.94
C ARG A 80 4.12 24.33 -25.17
N LYS A 81 2.83 24.00 -25.32
CA LYS A 81 1.78 25.01 -25.49
C LYS A 81 1.73 25.99 -24.33
N ALA A 82 1.93 25.53 -23.10
CA ALA A 82 1.98 26.39 -21.92
C ALA A 82 3.20 27.33 -21.95
N ALA A 83 4.38 26.81 -22.29
CA ALA A 83 5.60 27.61 -22.41
C ALA A 83 5.50 28.66 -23.53
N GLU A 84 4.95 28.30 -24.69
CA GLU A 84 4.69 29.25 -25.79
C GLU A 84 3.68 30.33 -25.37
N ALA A 85 2.61 29.95 -24.67
CA ALA A 85 1.61 30.89 -24.16
C ALA A 85 2.19 31.87 -23.13
N SER A 86 3.29 31.50 -22.45
CA SER A 86 4.04 32.38 -21.56
C SER A 86 4.98 33.36 -22.29
N GLY A 87 5.03 33.32 -23.63
CA GLY A 87 5.81 34.26 -24.45
C GLY A 87 7.30 33.93 -24.53
N LEU A 88 7.71 32.71 -24.17
CA LEU A 88 9.11 32.30 -24.29
C LEU A 88 9.54 32.20 -25.76
N PRO A 89 10.79 32.57 -26.09
CA PRO A 89 11.34 32.33 -27.42
C PRO A 89 11.46 30.82 -27.68
N SER A 90 11.34 30.39 -28.95
CA SER A 90 11.30 28.97 -29.31
C SER A 90 12.48 28.16 -28.79
N SER A 91 13.68 28.76 -28.74
CA SER A 91 14.88 28.11 -28.18
C SER A 91 14.77 27.81 -26.68
N GLU A 92 14.09 28.66 -25.92
CA GLU A 92 13.83 28.41 -24.50
C GLU A 92 12.66 27.45 -24.29
N VAL A 93 11.63 27.51 -25.13
CA VAL A 93 10.53 26.53 -25.10
C VAL A 93 11.08 25.12 -25.23
N ASP A 94 11.96 24.86 -26.21
CA ASP A 94 12.56 23.54 -26.39
C ASP A 94 13.42 23.12 -25.18
N ALA A 95 14.16 24.05 -24.60
CA ALA A 95 14.99 23.80 -23.42
C ALA A 95 14.13 23.45 -22.19
N VAL A 96 13.15 24.28 -21.86
CA VAL A 96 12.27 24.10 -20.69
C VAL A 96 11.42 22.83 -20.83
N VAL A 97 10.87 22.58 -22.02
CA VAL A 97 10.08 21.36 -22.28
C VAL A 97 10.97 20.12 -22.19
N GLY A 98 12.19 20.17 -22.71
CA GLY A 98 13.17 19.07 -22.56
C GLY A 98 13.51 18.78 -21.09
N ASP A 99 13.72 19.82 -20.29
CA ASP A 99 13.98 19.69 -18.85
C ASP A 99 12.77 19.10 -18.11
N TYR A 100 11.56 19.47 -18.52
CA TYR A 100 10.31 18.92 -17.99
C TYR A 100 10.17 17.41 -18.27
N VAL A 101 10.41 16.98 -19.51
CA VAL A 101 10.35 15.56 -19.89
C VAL A 101 11.40 14.75 -19.12
N THR A 102 12.61 15.29 -18.99
CA THR A 102 13.67 14.66 -18.19
C THR A 102 13.22 14.49 -16.73
N ALA A 103 12.62 15.52 -16.15
CA ALA A 103 12.11 15.48 -14.79
C ALA A 103 10.94 14.49 -14.60
N GLN A 104 10.09 14.27 -15.60
CA GLN A 104 9.05 13.23 -15.55
C GLN A 104 9.65 11.84 -15.42
N ILE A 105 10.70 11.55 -16.20
CA ILE A 105 11.38 10.26 -16.17
C ILE A 105 12.01 10.04 -14.79
N ASP A 106 12.65 11.05 -14.22
CA ASP A 106 13.27 10.93 -12.90
C ASP A 106 12.23 10.81 -11.78
N GLY A 107 11.11 11.53 -11.87
CA GLY A 107 9.96 11.34 -10.98
C GLY A 107 9.43 9.91 -11.05
N LEU A 108 9.30 9.34 -12.25
CA LEU A 108 8.84 7.95 -12.44
C LEU A 108 9.83 6.94 -11.83
N LYS A 109 11.14 7.14 -12.02
CA LYS A 109 12.17 6.32 -11.37
C LYS A 109 12.07 6.39 -9.85
N ALA A 110 11.85 7.58 -9.29
CA ALA A 110 11.68 7.76 -7.85
C ALA A 110 10.45 7.01 -7.33
N ALA A 111 9.32 7.11 -8.03
CA ALA A 111 8.08 6.38 -7.69
C ALA A 111 8.28 4.86 -7.75
N LEU A 112 8.94 4.34 -8.79
CA LEU A 112 9.28 2.93 -8.91
C LEU A 112 10.25 2.47 -7.82
N GLY A 113 11.24 3.30 -7.47
CA GLY A 113 12.15 3.05 -6.34
C GLY A 113 11.39 2.95 -5.02
N ALA A 114 10.45 3.85 -4.77
CA ALA A 114 9.59 3.81 -3.58
C ALA A 114 8.74 2.53 -3.52
N LEU A 115 8.16 2.10 -4.65
CA LEU A 115 7.47 0.81 -4.74
C LEU A 115 8.41 -0.36 -4.39
N GLY A 116 9.65 -0.34 -4.87
CA GLY A 116 10.66 -1.34 -4.52
C GLY A 116 10.93 -1.39 -3.00
N VAL A 117 11.13 -0.23 -2.37
CA VAL A 117 11.35 -0.14 -0.91
C VAL A 117 10.13 -0.63 -0.13
N LEU A 118 8.92 -0.21 -0.50
CA LEU A 118 7.68 -0.66 0.14
C LEU A 118 7.50 -2.18 -0.02
N GLY A 119 7.85 -2.73 -1.19
CA GLY A 119 7.85 -4.17 -1.43
C GLY A 119 8.82 -4.93 -0.51
N LEU A 120 10.05 -4.41 -0.34
CA LEU A 120 11.04 -5.00 0.58
C LEU A 120 10.57 -4.95 2.04
N LEU A 121 9.96 -3.84 2.47
CA LEU A 121 9.39 -3.71 3.81
C LEU A 121 8.23 -4.70 4.02
N GLY A 122 7.33 -4.81 3.04
CA GLY A 122 6.23 -5.78 3.06
C GLY A 122 6.73 -7.22 3.14
N PHE A 123 7.76 -7.55 2.36
CA PHE A 123 8.39 -8.87 2.40
C PHE A 123 9.04 -9.18 3.76
N ALA A 124 9.78 -8.22 4.34
CA ALA A 124 10.37 -8.37 5.66
C ALA A 124 9.32 -8.56 6.75
N ALA A 125 8.21 -7.80 6.69
CA ALA A 125 7.09 -7.95 7.60
C ALA A 125 6.40 -9.32 7.47
N SER A 126 6.19 -9.79 6.23
CA SER A 126 5.61 -11.11 5.96
C SER A 126 6.46 -12.25 6.53
N ARG A 127 7.79 -12.20 6.35
CA ARG A 127 8.72 -13.16 6.98
C ARG A 127 8.63 -13.15 8.51
N ARG A 128 8.41 -11.99 9.12
CA ARG A 128 8.35 -11.87 10.59
C ARG A 128 7.06 -12.49 11.17
N ILE A 129 5.97 -12.53 10.41
CA ILE A 129 4.69 -13.13 10.82
C ILE A 129 4.74 -14.67 10.72
N GLN A 130 5.46 -15.22 9.75
CA GLN A 130 5.54 -16.68 9.51
C GLN A 130 6.43 -17.45 10.51
N ASN A 131 7.05 -16.77 11.49
CA ASN A 131 8.00 -17.38 12.42
C ASN A 131 7.38 -17.93 13.73
N HIS A 132 6.06 -18.12 13.81
CA HIS A 132 5.46 -18.93 14.85
C HIS A 132 5.13 -20.32 14.29
N PRO A 133 6.00 -21.33 14.47
CA PRO A 133 5.59 -22.71 14.26
C PRO A 133 4.39 -22.97 15.19
N LEU A 134 3.28 -23.42 14.60
CA LEU A 134 2.23 -24.07 15.35
C LEU A 134 2.91 -25.24 16.07
N ALA A 135 2.99 -25.16 17.40
CA ALA A 135 3.24 -26.34 18.20
C ALA A 135 2.05 -27.28 17.95
N GLY A 136 2.18 -28.13 16.94
CA GLY A 136 1.53 -29.42 16.97
C GLY A 136 2.27 -30.18 18.05
N ASP A 137 1.65 -30.30 19.22
CA ASP A 137 1.97 -31.42 20.09
C ASP A 137 0.87 -32.43 19.86
N GLU A 138 1.28 -33.52 19.24
CA GLU A 138 0.52 -34.74 19.12
C GLU A 138 0.42 -35.38 20.51
N THR A 139 -0.69 -36.08 20.73
CA THR A 139 -0.84 -37.21 21.67
C THR A 139 -0.60 -36.96 23.16
N ASP A 140 -1.69 -37.01 23.94
CA ASP A 140 -1.67 -37.83 25.15
C ASP A 140 -2.97 -38.65 25.20
N GLU A 141 -2.92 -39.81 24.53
CA GLU A 141 -3.71 -40.99 24.91
C GLU A 141 -3.01 -41.65 26.09
N THR A 142 -3.44 -41.33 27.31
CA THR A 142 -3.25 -42.10 28.56
C THR A 142 -4.36 -41.62 29.51
N ASP A 143 -5.15 -42.40 30.25
CA ASP A 143 -5.09 -43.79 30.65
C ASP A 143 -6.53 -44.18 31.08
N GLU A 144 -7.03 -45.33 30.63
CA GLU A 144 -8.10 -46.05 31.34
C GLU A 144 -7.52 -46.63 32.65
N THR A 145 -8.39 -46.96 33.61
CA THR A 145 -8.15 -47.56 34.96
C THR A 145 -8.05 -46.50 36.08
N ASP A 146 -8.71 -46.57 37.24
CA ASP A 146 -9.59 -47.54 37.91
C ASP A 146 -10.22 -46.83 39.12
N GLU A 147 -11.13 -47.51 39.81
CA GLU A 147 -11.63 -47.28 41.18
C GLU A 147 -12.89 -46.41 41.39
N THR A 148 -14.02 -47.11 41.20
CA THR A 148 -15.02 -47.39 42.25
C THR A 148 -15.39 -46.28 43.24
N ASP A 149 -16.63 -45.79 43.14
CA ASP A 149 -17.42 -45.54 44.35
C ASP A 149 -18.85 -46.04 44.11
N GLU A 150 -19.12 -47.22 44.66
CA GLU A 150 -20.45 -47.79 44.83
C GLU A 150 -21.22 -46.95 45.85
N THR A 151 -22.39 -46.43 45.46
CA THR A 151 -23.62 -46.20 46.25
C THR A 151 -24.56 -45.43 45.30
N ASP A 152 -25.80 -45.80 45.04
CA ASP A 152 -26.80 -46.42 45.88
C ASP A 152 -27.85 -47.00 44.91
N GLU A 153 -27.96 -48.33 44.83
CA GLU A 153 -29.09 -48.99 44.20
C GLU A 153 -30.24 -49.04 45.23
N THR A 154 -31.24 -48.19 45.06
CA THR A 154 -32.59 -48.52 45.52
C THR A 154 -33.63 -48.15 44.47
N GLU A 155 -34.31 -49.19 43.98
CA GLU A 155 -35.71 -49.20 43.55
C GLU A 155 -36.10 -48.35 42.34
N ASN A 156 -36.08 -48.97 41.16
CA ASN A 156 -37.33 -49.19 40.44
C ASN A 156 -37.15 -50.26 39.34
N GLU A 157 -37.09 -51.52 39.76
CA GLU A 157 -37.65 -52.59 38.93
C GLU A 157 -39.17 -52.50 39.03
N GLU A 158 -39.86 -52.50 37.89
CA GLU A 158 -40.79 -53.58 37.52
C GLU A 158 -41.95 -53.08 36.61
N ILE A 159 -41.76 -53.30 35.30
CA ILE A 159 -42.72 -53.94 34.38
C ILE A 159 -43.98 -53.16 33.88
N VAL A 160 -43.90 -52.79 32.60
CA VAL A 160 -44.75 -53.23 31.47
C VAL A 160 -46.23 -53.59 31.76
N LYS A 161 -47.12 -52.97 30.96
CA LYS A 161 -48.53 -53.33 30.67
C LYS A 161 -49.55 -53.14 31.80
N ASN A 162 -50.33 -52.07 31.70
CA ASN A 162 -51.71 -52.18 31.21
C ASN A 162 -52.25 -50.84 30.71
#